data_AF-L8WDL0-F1
#
_entry.id   AF-L8WDL0-F1
#
_cell.length_a   1.000
_cell.length_b   1.000
_cell.length_c   1.000
_cell.angle_alpha   90.00
_cell.angle_beta   90.00
_cell.angle_gamma   90.00
#
_symmetry.space_group_name_H-M   'P 1'
#
loop_
_entity.id
_entity.type
_entity.pdbx_description
1 polymer ?
#
loop_
_entity_poly.entity_id
_entity_poly.type
_entity_poly.pdbx_seq_one_letter_code
_entity_poly.pdbx_strand_id
1 'polypeptide(L)'
;MQISASTRATGKSLRPTRFILCCNYNQARTFVQSSVLRDESASSEEGAFKKGKPAKVDPQAVEGWFRGEGLPYLNPTPGKPNWLGEPYPDNPTFKPPPPLSDVVKTSIYDRYLKSLQLAASNSESHNQTVRTLSEQFGVSIARIEAIVRLKNYERQYQKD
;
A
#
# COMPACT_ATOMS: atom_id res chain seq x y z
N MET A 1 -29.01 52.02 -67.40
CA MET A 1 -27.78 51.29 -67.78
C MET A 1 -27.38 50.47 -66.55
N GLN A 2 -27.60 49.14 -66.55
CA GLN A 2 -26.58 48.11 -66.88
C GLN A 2 -25.49 48.01 -65.77
N ILE A 3 -25.09 46.88 -65.16
CA ILE A 3 -25.44 45.43 -65.12
C ILE A 3 -24.74 44.83 -63.85
N SER A 4 -25.25 43.70 -63.31
CA SER A 4 -24.62 42.54 -62.64
C SER A 4 -23.21 42.64 -61.98
N ALA A 5 -22.90 42.00 -60.84
CA ALA A 5 -23.01 40.54 -60.64
C ALA A 5 -23.01 40.06 -59.17
N SER A 6 -23.59 38.87 -59.03
CA SER A 6 -23.71 37.97 -57.89
C SER A 6 -22.40 37.22 -57.61
N THR A 7 -22.09 36.95 -56.33
CA THR A 7 -21.49 35.67 -55.95
C THR A 7 -21.87 35.29 -54.51
N ARG A 8 -22.32 34.04 -54.40
CA ARG A 8 -22.84 33.34 -53.23
C ARG A 8 -21.66 32.72 -52.48
N ALA A 9 -21.53 32.93 -51.17
CA ALA A 9 -20.65 32.13 -50.33
C ALA A 9 -21.49 31.40 -49.28
N THR A 10 -21.35 30.08 -49.29
CA THR A 10 -22.07 29.07 -48.52
C THR A 10 -21.21 28.60 -47.33
N GLY A 11 -21.88 28.35 -46.20
CA GLY A 11 -21.39 27.49 -45.11
C GLY A 11 -20.40 28.15 -44.14
N LYS A 12 -20.36 27.82 -42.86
CA LYS A 12 -20.81 26.59 -42.19
C LYS A 12 -21.30 26.91 -40.77
N SER A 13 -22.35 26.17 -40.42
CA SER A 13 -22.97 26.05 -39.10
C SER A 13 -21.94 25.82 -37.99
N LEU A 14 -21.99 26.71 -36.99
CA LEU A 14 -21.41 26.49 -35.67
C LEU A 14 -22.20 25.37 -34.99
N ARG A 15 -21.53 24.25 -34.69
CA ARG A 15 -22.08 23.24 -33.79
C ARG A 15 -21.70 23.56 -32.34
N PRO A 16 -22.62 23.40 -31.39
CA PRO A 16 -22.33 23.52 -29.96
C PRO A 16 -21.64 22.25 -29.48
N THR A 17 -20.44 22.38 -28.90
CA THR A 17 -19.77 21.25 -28.24
C THR A 17 -20.48 20.99 -26.92
N ARG A 18 -21.22 19.88 -26.88
CA ARG A 18 -21.93 19.41 -25.69
C ARG A 18 -20.97 18.88 -24.65
N PHE A 19 -21.29 19.28 -23.43
CA PHE A 19 -20.98 18.64 -22.16
C PHE A 19 -21.43 17.17 -22.12
N ILE A 20 -20.71 16.40 -21.29
CA ILE A 20 -21.05 15.09 -20.69
C ILE A 20 -20.94 13.87 -21.63
N LEU A 21 -19.89 13.08 -21.42
CA LEU A 21 -20.06 11.63 -21.33
C LEU A 21 -19.19 11.08 -20.19
N CYS A 22 -19.84 10.25 -19.39
CA CYS A 22 -19.35 9.62 -18.17
C CYS A 22 -18.03 8.87 -18.39
N CYS A 23 -17.06 9.08 -17.50
CA CYS A 23 -16.01 8.10 -17.24
C CYS A 23 -16.64 6.93 -16.47
N ASN A 24 -17.12 5.94 -17.23
CA ASN A 24 -17.62 4.70 -16.67
C ASN A 24 -16.44 3.90 -16.10
N TYR A 25 -16.52 3.70 -14.80
CA TYR A 25 -15.84 2.70 -14.01
C TYR A 25 -16.09 1.33 -14.63
N ASN A 26 -15.04 0.71 -15.21
CA ASN A 26 -14.85 -0.74 -15.43
C ASN A 26 -13.67 -0.92 -16.39
N GLN A 27 -12.45 -0.70 -15.90
CA GLN A 27 -11.27 -1.23 -16.59
C GLN A 27 -10.84 -2.49 -15.83
N ALA A 28 -11.48 -3.60 -16.20
CA ALA A 28 -10.96 -4.92 -15.92
C ALA A 28 -9.53 -4.99 -16.48
N ARG A 29 -8.56 -5.09 -15.57
CA ARG A 29 -7.14 -5.23 -15.88
C ARG A 29 -6.93 -6.61 -16.49
N THR A 30 -7.07 -6.72 -17.80
CA THR A 30 -6.65 -7.91 -18.54
C THR A 30 -5.13 -7.99 -18.47
N PHE A 31 -4.63 -8.92 -17.68
CA PHE A 31 -3.23 -9.31 -17.65
C PHE A 31 -2.94 -10.03 -18.97
N VAL A 32 -2.58 -9.27 -20.01
CA VAL A 32 -2.10 -9.84 -21.27
C VAL A 32 -0.64 -10.24 -21.06
N GLN A 33 -0.47 -11.54 -20.98
CA GLN A 33 0.77 -12.29 -20.94
C GLN A 33 1.58 -12.01 -22.23
N SER A 34 2.56 -11.10 -22.16
CA SER A 34 3.58 -10.95 -23.21
C SER A 34 4.80 -11.80 -22.84
N SER A 35 4.77 -13.07 -23.24
CA SER A 35 5.89 -13.99 -23.17
C SER A 35 6.57 -14.06 -24.54
N VAL A 36 7.69 -13.35 -24.74
CA VAL A 36 8.63 -13.64 -25.84
C VAL A 36 10.07 -13.30 -25.42
N LEU A 37 10.86 -14.36 -25.29
CA LEU A 37 12.32 -14.51 -25.47
C LEU A 37 13.29 -13.73 -24.55
N ARG A 38 13.83 -14.46 -23.56
CA ARG A 38 15.19 -14.25 -23.04
C ARG A 38 15.95 -15.57 -23.14
N ASP A 39 17.17 -15.47 -23.65
CA ASP A 39 18.06 -16.56 -24.01
C ASP A 39 18.40 -17.53 -22.87
N GLU A 40 18.48 -18.79 -23.28
CA GLU A 40 19.00 -19.96 -22.60
C GLU A 40 20.46 -19.76 -22.14
N SER A 41 20.70 -19.87 -20.83
CA SER A 41 21.91 -20.44 -20.21
C SER A 41 21.78 -20.40 -18.68
N ALA A 42 20.70 -20.97 -18.14
CA ALA A 42 20.63 -21.31 -16.73
C ALA A 42 21.00 -22.79 -16.60
N SER A 43 22.27 -23.04 -16.25
CA SER A 43 22.76 -24.36 -15.86
C SER A 43 21.95 -24.82 -14.63
N SER A 44 20.95 -25.67 -14.88
CA SER A 44 20.09 -26.26 -13.87
C SER A 44 20.90 -27.21 -12.99
N GLU A 45 21.39 -26.72 -11.86
CA GLU A 45 21.64 -27.58 -10.71
C GLU A 45 20.28 -27.91 -10.09
N GLU A 46 19.71 -29.01 -10.57
CA GLU A 46 18.49 -29.64 -10.06
C GLU A 46 18.69 -30.09 -8.61
N GLY A 47 18.70 -29.13 -7.69
CA GLY A 47 18.50 -29.36 -6.26
C GLY A 47 17.06 -29.79 -6.06
N ALA A 48 16.77 -31.07 -6.32
CA ALA A 48 15.46 -31.66 -6.06
C ALA A 48 15.02 -31.29 -4.64
N PHE A 49 14.03 -30.39 -4.52
CA PHE A 49 13.28 -30.18 -3.28
C PHE A 49 12.59 -31.51 -2.97
N LYS A 50 13.30 -32.38 -2.25
CA LYS A 50 12.75 -33.61 -1.72
C LYS A 50 11.60 -33.18 -0.81
N LYS A 51 10.35 -33.36 -1.26
CA LYS A 51 9.17 -33.24 -0.39
C LYS A 51 9.39 -34.23 0.75
N GLY A 52 9.88 -33.72 1.88
CA GLY A 52 10.09 -34.51 3.08
C GLY A 52 8.78 -35.18 3.44
N LYS A 53 8.84 -36.45 3.84
CA LYS A 53 7.67 -37.10 4.44
C LYS A 53 7.26 -36.26 5.66
N PRO A 54 5.96 -35.96 5.85
CA PRO A 54 5.54 -35.22 7.04
C PRO A 54 6.04 -35.98 8.27
N ALA A 55 6.80 -35.29 9.12
CA ALA A 55 7.26 -35.85 10.37
C ALA A 55 6.02 -36.27 11.17
N LYS A 56 5.95 -37.55 11.56
CA LYS A 56 4.92 -38.03 12.46
C LYS A 56 5.27 -37.52 13.85
N VAL A 57 4.69 -36.39 14.24
CA VAL A 57 4.85 -35.85 15.59
C VAL A 57 3.90 -36.59 16.52
N ASP A 58 4.42 -37.13 17.62
CA ASP A 58 3.61 -37.77 18.65
C ASP A 58 2.78 -36.71 19.39
N PRO A 59 1.43 -36.82 19.44
CA PRO A 59 0.59 -35.88 20.17
C PRO A 59 0.97 -35.72 21.66
N GLN A 60 1.42 -36.78 22.33
CA GLN A 60 1.82 -36.69 23.74
C GLN A 60 3.07 -35.84 23.94
N ALA A 61 4.02 -35.90 23.00
CA ALA A 61 5.21 -35.06 23.01
C ALA A 61 4.85 -33.57 22.85
N VAL A 62 3.86 -33.26 22.01
CA VAL A 62 3.34 -31.90 21.83
C VAL A 62 2.70 -31.38 23.12
N GLU A 63 1.85 -32.19 23.75
CA GLU A 63 1.25 -31.83 25.05
C GLU A 63 2.29 -31.63 26.14
N GLY A 64 3.30 -32.51 26.20
CA GLY A 64 4.44 -32.38 27.12
C GLY A 64 5.18 -31.05 26.93
N TRP A 65 5.40 -30.64 25.69
CA TRP A 65 6.02 -29.35 25.38
C TRP A 65 5.18 -28.17 25.86
N PHE A 66 3.87 -28.14 25.60
CA PHE A 66 2.97 -27.08 26.08
C PHE A 66 2.88 -26.99 27.60
N ARG A 67 3.14 -28.08 28.33
CA ARG A 67 3.22 -28.10 29.79
C ARG A 67 4.58 -27.65 30.34
N GLY A 68 5.62 -27.70 29.50
CA GLY A 68 6.99 -27.31 29.85
C GLY A 68 7.43 -26.05 29.11
N GLU A 69 8.36 -26.21 28.17
CA GLU A 69 9.00 -25.13 27.41
C GLU A 69 8.02 -24.22 26.64
N GLY A 70 6.89 -24.76 26.22
CA GLY A 70 5.85 -24.05 25.47
C GLY A 70 4.97 -23.15 26.32
N LEU A 71 4.95 -23.36 27.64
CA LEU A 71 4.04 -22.67 28.56
C LEU A 71 4.13 -21.13 28.50
N PRO A 72 5.33 -20.50 28.42
CA PRO A 72 5.45 -19.04 28.31
C PRO A 72 4.86 -18.44 27.04
N TYR A 73 4.66 -19.25 25.99
CA TYR A 73 4.15 -18.81 24.70
C TYR A 73 2.62 -18.91 24.60
N LEU A 74 1.96 -19.46 25.61
CA LEU A 74 0.50 -19.57 25.67
C LEU A 74 -0.16 -18.19 25.73
N ASN A 75 0.44 -17.26 26.48
CA ASN A 75 -0.06 -15.90 26.63
C ASN A 75 0.92 -14.88 26.02
N PRO A 76 0.43 -13.81 25.39
CA PRO A 76 1.30 -12.76 24.88
C PRO A 76 2.04 -12.08 26.04
N THR A 77 3.33 -11.79 25.85
CA THR A 77 4.05 -10.97 26.82
C THR A 77 3.79 -9.49 26.53
N PRO A 78 3.31 -8.69 27.50
CA PRO A 78 3.00 -7.29 27.26
C PRO A 78 4.26 -6.48 26.91
N GLY A 79 4.13 -5.58 25.93
CA GLY A 79 5.16 -4.60 25.59
C GLY A 79 6.39 -5.13 24.83
N LYS A 80 6.49 -6.44 24.57
CA LYS A 80 7.62 -7.03 23.83
C LYS A 80 7.19 -8.17 22.92
N PRO A 81 7.94 -8.47 21.83
CA PRO A 81 7.67 -9.65 21.04
C PRO A 81 7.87 -10.93 21.87
N ASN A 82 6.98 -11.92 21.68
CA ASN A 82 7.06 -13.23 22.33
C ASN A 82 7.58 -14.30 21.34
N TRP A 83 8.82 -14.14 20.88
CA TRP A 83 9.47 -15.05 19.93
C TRP A 83 10.27 -16.13 20.64
N LEU A 84 10.55 -17.24 19.95
CA LEU A 84 11.42 -18.34 20.42
C LEU A 84 12.93 -17.96 20.38
N GLY A 85 13.26 -16.68 20.59
CA GLY A 85 14.54 -16.08 20.23
C GLY A 85 14.36 -15.07 19.08
N GLU A 86 14.68 -15.48 17.86
CA GLU A 86 14.34 -14.75 16.62
C GLU A 86 12.94 -15.16 16.13
N PRO A 87 12.26 -14.39 15.25
CA PRO A 87 10.89 -14.72 14.82
C PRO A 87 10.77 -16.09 14.15
N TYR A 88 11.83 -16.50 13.45
CA TYR A 88 11.96 -17.81 12.83
C TYR A 88 13.35 -18.36 13.16
N PRO A 89 13.45 -19.52 13.85
CA PRO A 89 14.74 -20.11 14.21
C PRO A 89 15.63 -20.39 12.98
N ASP A 90 15.03 -20.87 11.89
CA ASP A 90 15.75 -21.25 10.68
C ASP A 90 15.99 -20.07 9.71
N ASN A 91 15.45 -18.88 10.01
CA ASN A 91 15.64 -17.69 9.17
C ASN A 91 16.04 -16.48 10.02
N PRO A 92 17.34 -16.34 10.34
CA PRO A 92 17.85 -15.23 11.15
C PRO A 92 17.86 -13.90 10.39
N THR A 93 17.67 -13.89 9.06
CA THR A 93 17.66 -12.64 8.28
C THR A 93 16.35 -11.88 8.43
N PHE A 94 15.27 -12.56 8.80
CA PHE A 94 13.98 -11.92 9.01
C PHE A 94 13.91 -11.28 10.40
N LYS A 95 14.10 -9.96 10.46
CA LYS A 95 14.01 -9.14 11.68
C LYS A 95 12.97 -8.04 11.49
N PRO A 96 11.71 -8.25 11.91
CA PRO A 96 10.65 -7.28 11.64
C PRO A 96 10.92 -5.99 12.42
N PRO A 97 10.78 -4.82 11.77
CA PRO A 97 10.98 -3.54 12.45
C PRO A 97 9.87 -3.33 13.49
N PRO A 98 10.16 -2.60 14.58
CA PRO A 98 9.17 -2.33 15.60
C PRO A 98 7.98 -1.54 15.02
N PRO A 99 6.74 -1.83 15.47
CA PRO A 99 5.58 -1.06 15.05
C PRO A 99 5.69 0.38 15.56
N LEU A 100 5.15 1.33 14.79
CA LEU A 100 5.04 2.70 15.25
C LEU A 100 4.04 2.79 16.41
N SER A 101 4.41 3.49 17.47
CA SER A 101 3.52 3.76 18.61
C SER A 101 2.33 4.63 18.18
N ASP A 102 1.22 4.48 18.88
CA ASP A 102 0.02 5.26 18.55
C ASP A 102 0.24 6.76 18.73
N VAL A 103 0.98 7.15 19.77
CA VAL A 103 1.37 8.55 20.04
C VAL A 103 2.07 9.17 18.83
N VAL A 104 3.00 8.44 18.19
CA VAL A 104 3.70 8.92 16.99
C VAL A 104 2.75 9.03 15.81
N LYS A 105 1.87 8.04 15.58
CA LYS A 105 0.88 8.08 14.51
C LYS A 105 -0.06 9.29 14.65
N THR A 106 -0.52 9.55 15.87
CA THR A 106 -1.37 10.70 16.19
C THR A 106 -0.61 12.01 15.99
N SER A 107 0.64 12.12 16.44
CA SER A 107 1.48 13.30 16.18
C SER A 107 1.71 13.56 14.68
N ILE A 108 1.92 12.52 13.88
CA ILE A 108 2.05 12.66 12.41
C ILE A 108 0.77 13.24 11.83
N TYR A 109 -0.38 12.69 12.23
CA TYR A 109 -1.68 13.10 11.75
C TYR A 109 -2.05 14.54 12.16
N ASP A 110 -1.76 14.94 13.39
CA ASP A 110 -2.02 16.31 13.85
C ASP A 110 -1.16 17.34 13.12
N ARG A 111 0.12 17.02 12.85
CA ARG A 111 0.98 17.88 12.03
C ARG A 111 0.48 17.99 10.60
N TYR A 112 0.01 16.87 10.03
CA TYR A 112 -0.60 16.84 8.71
C TYR A 112 -1.84 17.75 8.62
N LEU A 113 -2.72 17.73 9.62
CA LEU A 113 -3.87 18.63 9.66
C LEU A 113 -3.48 20.11 9.77
N LYS A 114 -2.46 20.43 10.59
CA LYS A 114 -1.94 21.80 10.71
C LYS A 114 -1.35 22.30 9.40
N SER A 115 -0.59 21.47 8.68
CA SER A 115 -0.06 21.85 7.36
C SER A 115 -1.16 22.06 6.33
N LEU A 116 -2.25 21.26 6.37
CA LEU A 116 -3.39 21.47 5.48
C LEU A 116 -4.12 22.80 5.76
N GLN A 117 -4.26 23.18 7.02
CA GLN A 117 -4.84 24.48 7.39
C GLN A 117 -3.99 25.64 6.86
N LEU A 118 -2.67 25.52 6.96
CA LEU A 118 -1.73 26.51 6.43
C LEU A 118 -1.71 26.52 4.89
N ALA A 119 -1.90 25.36 4.25
CA ALA A 119 -1.99 25.21 2.80
C ALA A 119 -3.25 25.87 2.19
N ALA A 120 -4.27 26.19 2.99
CA ALA A 120 -5.38 27.01 2.51
C ALA A 120 -4.94 28.46 2.21
N SER A 121 -3.81 28.90 2.77
CA SER A 121 -3.24 30.24 2.58
C SER A 121 -2.02 30.27 1.67
N ASN A 122 -1.21 29.21 1.67
CA ASN A 122 -0.03 29.05 0.82
C ASN A 122 -0.26 27.85 -0.10
N SER A 123 0.05 27.94 -1.39
CA SER A 123 -0.21 26.90 -2.41
C SER A 123 0.59 25.58 -2.21
N GLU A 124 0.57 25.01 -1.01
CA GLU A 124 1.27 23.78 -0.65
C GLU A 124 0.44 22.56 -1.06
N SER A 125 1.03 21.70 -1.89
CA SER A 125 0.39 20.45 -2.32
C SER A 125 0.41 19.38 -1.23
N HIS A 126 -0.62 18.54 -1.20
CA HIS A 126 -0.66 17.34 -0.34
C HIS A 126 0.62 16.49 -0.44
N ASN A 127 1.15 16.30 -1.65
CA ASN A 127 2.36 15.51 -1.88
C ASN A 127 3.60 16.11 -1.21
N GLN A 128 3.71 17.44 -1.21
CA GLN A 128 4.82 18.15 -0.57
C GLN A 128 4.74 18.00 0.95
N THR A 129 3.54 18.13 1.51
CA THR A 129 3.29 17.91 2.95
C THR A 129 3.71 16.50 3.38
N VAL A 130 3.27 15.46 2.65
CA VAL A 130 3.62 14.07 2.98
C VAL A 130 5.12 13.83 2.88
N ARG A 131 5.80 14.42 1.88
CA ARG A 131 7.25 14.33 1.73
C ARG A 131 7.98 14.98 2.90
N THR A 132 7.60 16.19 3.29
CA THR A 132 8.19 16.88 4.45
C THR A 132 7.97 16.07 5.74
N LEU A 133 6.80 15.47 5.95
CA LEU A 133 6.54 14.60 7.10
C LEU A 133 7.39 13.32 7.05
N SER A 134 7.57 12.73 5.87
CA SER A 134 8.44 11.56 5.68
C SER A 134 9.87 11.86 6.12
N GLU A 135 10.40 13.01 5.69
CA GLU A 135 11.75 13.48 6.05
C GLU A 135 11.86 13.78 7.56
N GLN A 136 10.85 14.41 8.17
CA GLN A 136 10.83 14.74 9.59
C GLN A 136 10.79 13.51 10.51
N PHE A 137 10.00 12.49 10.15
CA PHE A 137 9.78 11.31 10.99
C PHE A 137 10.66 10.11 10.60
N GLY A 138 11.40 10.18 9.49
CA GLY A 138 12.20 9.07 8.97
C GLY A 138 11.35 7.86 8.56
N VAL A 139 10.10 8.10 8.17
CA VAL A 139 9.13 7.07 7.79
C VAL A 139 8.84 7.18 6.30
N SER A 140 8.71 6.07 5.59
CA SER A 140 8.44 6.11 4.15
C SER A 140 7.15 6.85 3.80
N ILE A 141 7.16 7.56 2.67
CA ILE A 141 6.00 8.32 2.14
C ILE A 141 4.74 7.45 2.13
N ALA A 142 4.82 6.24 1.58
CA ALA A 142 3.68 5.30 1.53
C ALA A 142 3.13 4.96 2.93
N ARG A 143 3.99 4.85 3.94
CA ARG A 143 3.57 4.57 5.31
C ARG A 143 2.92 5.81 5.97
N ILE A 144 3.41 7.01 5.69
CA ILE A 144 2.75 8.26 6.13
C ILE A 144 1.35 8.38 5.53
N GLU A 145 1.20 8.16 4.22
CA GLU A 145 -0.13 8.18 3.57
C GLU A 145 -1.10 7.19 4.21
N ALA A 146 -0.63 5.96 4.47
CA ALA A 146 -1.44 4.94 5.13
C ALA A 146 -1.86 5.37 6.54
N ILE A 147 -0.95 5.95 7.34
CA ILE A 147 -1.26 6.49 8.67
C ILE A 147 -2.36 7.54 8.58
N VAL A 148 -2.23 8.50 7.66
CA VAL A 148 -3.23 9.57 7.48
C VAL A 148 -4.60 9.00 7.12
N ARG A 149 -4.65 8.05 6.17
CA ARG A 149 -5.90 7.38 5.78
C ARG A 149 -6.54 6.65 6.95
N LEU A 150 -5.79 5.84 7.68
CA LEU A 150 -6.31 5.05 8.79
C LEU A 150 -6.76 5.93 9.97
N LYS A 151 -6.04 7.02 10.29
CA LYS A 151 -6.47 7.97 11.33
C LYS A 151 -7.73 8.76 10.94
N ASN A 152 -7.91 9.06 9.65
CA ASN A 152 -9.19 9.61 9.17
C ASN A 152 -10.35 8.64 9.41
N TYR A 153 -10.17 7.35 9.08
CA TYR A 153 -11.19 6.33 9.33
C TYR A 153 -11.47 6.14 10.82
N GLU A 154 -10.45 6.12 11.67
CA GLU A 154 -10.62 6.03 13.12
C GLU A 154 -11.53 7.15 13.66
N ARG A 155 -11.31 8.40 13.20
CA ARG A 155 -12.17 9.54 13.58
C ARG A 155 -13.58 9.47 13.03
N GLN A 156 -13.80 8.81 11.89
CA GLN A 156 -15.14 8.58 11.37
C GLN A 156 -15.85 7.52 12.22
N TYR A 157 -15.17 6.41 12.48
CA TYR A 157 -15.69 5.31 13.27
C TYR A 157 -16.04 5.68 14.71
N GLN A 158 -15.29 6.60 15.33
CA GLN A 158 -15.60 7.10 16.68
C GLN A 158 -16.82 8.03 16.76
N LYS A 159 -17.32 8.53 15.63
CA LYS A 159 -18.50 9.40 15.57
C LYS A 159 -19.80 8.62 15.40
N ASP A 160 -19.70 7.39 14.91
CA ASP A 160 -20.80 6.43 14.74
C ASP A 160 -21.04 5.66 16.04
#